data_AF-A0A316WWE6-F1
#
_entry.id   AF-A0A316WWE6-F1
#
_cell.length_a   1.000
_cell.length_b   1.000
_cell.length_c   1.000
_cell.angle_alpha   90.00
_cell.angle_beta   90.00
_cell.angle_gamma   90.00
#
_symmetry.space_group_name_H-M   'P 1'
#
loop_
_entity.id
_entity.type
_entity.pdbx_description
1 polymer ?
#
loop_
_entity_poly.entity_id
_entity_poly.type
_entity_poly.pdbx_seq_one_letter_code
_entity_poly.pdbx_strand_id
1 'polypeptide(L)'
;MENKTIEINNLVHKLSQEDFSGYEFVDYWDADTTALGLQKGNVVIYISTFNHTNTNNYDLIIEELETGNVLKSEDKRSYHELIDDIQPFLR
;
A
#
# COMPACT_ATOMS: atom_id res chain seq x y z
N MET A 1 -12.83 3.47 -0.07
CA MET A 1 -13.09 2.51 1.03
C MET A 1 -13.86 3.25 2.12
N GLU A 2 -15.05 2.78 2.49
CA GLU A 2 -15.99 3.51 3.36
C GLU A 2 -15.44 3.78 4.78
N ASN A 3 -14.58 2.89 5.30
CA ASN A 3 -14.00 2.97 6.65
C ASN A 3 -12.62 3.67 6.71
N LYS A 4 -12.06 4.11 5.58
CA LYS A 4 -10.68 4.65 5.53
C LYS A 4 -10.64 6.17 5.42
N THR A 5 -9.51 6.76 5.81
CA THR A 5 -9.32 8.22 5.74
C THR A 5 -9.33 8.74 4.29
N ILE A 6 -9.40 10.07 4.16
CA ILE A 6 -9.36 10.74 2.85
C ILE A 6 -8.03 10.46 2.15
N GLU A 7 -6.92 10.39 2.90
CA GLU A 7 -5.58 10.08 2.38
C GLU A 7 -5.52 8.70 1.72
N ILE A 8 -6.10 7.68 2.36
CA ILE A 8 -6.21 6.34 1.78
C ILE A 8 -7.09 6.36 0.53
N ASN A 9 -8.24 7.04 0.57
CA ASN A 9 -9.10 7.15 -0.61
C ASN A 9 -8.41 7.86 -1.79
N ASN A 10 -7.61 8.89 -1.51
CA ASN A 10 -6.79 9.57 -2.51
C ASN A 10 -5.69 8.65 -3.05
N LEU A 11 -5.04 7.87 -2.20
CA LEU A 11 -4.03 6.89 -2.61
C LEU A 11 -4.64 5.81 -3.52
N VAL A 12 -5.79 5.25 -3.15
CA VAL A 12 -6.53 4.29 -4.00
C VAL A 12 -6.82 4.89 -5.38
N HIS A 13 -7.27 6.15 -5.43
CA HIS A 13 -7.51 6.83 -6.70
C HIS A 13 -6.23 6.95 -7.52
N LYS A 14 -5.10 7.37 -6.92
CA LYS A 14 -3.82 7.47 -7.63
C LYS A 14 -3.34 6.10 -8.15
N LEU A 15 -3.37 5.07 -7.30
CA LEU A 15 -2.98 3.69 -7.68
C LEU A 15 -3.83 3.13 -8.82
N SER A 16 -5.11 3.52 -8.90
CA SER A 16 -6.00 3.11 -10.02
C SER A 16 -5.62 3.70 -11.37
N GLN A 17 -4.77 4.74 -11.40
CA GLN A 17 -4.26 5.36 -12.63
C GLN A 17 -2.92 4.78 -13.08
N GLU A 18 -2.29 3.95 -12.25
CA GLU A 18 -1.02 3.30 -12.57
C GLU A 18 -1.25 2.09 -13.49
N ASP A 19 -0.24 1.74 -14.30
CA ASP A 19 -0.24 0.56 -15.17
C ASP A 19 0.11 -0.71 -14.37
N PHE A 20 -0.72 -1.00 -13.36
CA PHE A 20 -0.65 -2.19 -12.52
C PHE A 20 -1.79 -3.13 -12.88
N SER A 21 -1.56 -4.44 -12.74
CA SER A 21 -2.56 -5.44 -13.11
C SER A 21 -2.53 -6.67 -12.22
N GLY A 22 -3.69 -7.32 -12.12
CA GLY A 22 -3.83 -8.60 -11.40
C GLY A 22 -3.72 -8.50 -9.88
N TYR A 23 -3.87 -7.30 -9.32
CA TYR A 23 -3.95 -7.10 -7.88
C TYR A 23 -5.39 -6.84 -7.43
N GLU A 24 -5.67 -7.11 -6.17
CA GLU A 24 -6.90 -6.72 -5.48
C GLU A 24 -6.58 -5.85 -4.26
N PHE A 25 -7.51 -4.96 -3.92
CA PHE A 25 -7.44 -4.22 -2.67
C PHE A 25 -7.91 -5.13 -1.53
N VAL A 26 -7.10 -5.25 -0.49
CA VAL A 26 -7.40 -6.04 0.71
C VAL A 26 -7.33 -5.17 1.96
N ASP A 27 -8.11 -5.54 2.97
CA ASP A 27 -8.15 -4.84 4.25
C ASP A 27 -8.00 -5.86 5.39
N TYR A 28 -6.76 -6.31 5.61
CA TYR A 28 -6.46 -7.26 6.68
C TYR A 28 -6.41 -6.61 8.06
N TRP A 29 -6.39 -5.26 8.14
CA TRP A 29 -6.43 -4.48 9.38
C TRP A 29 -7.64 -3.54 9.36
N ASP A 30 -8.83 -4.12 9.55
CA ASP A 30 -10.12 -3.42 9.50
C ASP A 30 -10.22 -2.21 10.44
N ALA A 31 -9.56 -2.29 11.60
CA ALA A 31 -9.49 -1.23 12.60
C ALA A 31 -8.51 -0.09 12.23
N ASP A 32 -7.54 -0.33 11.34
CA ASP A 32 -6.59 0.70 10.91
C ASP A 32 -7.18 1.53 9.77
N THR A 33 -7.72 2.70 10.08
CA THR A 33 -8.31 3.59 9.07
C THR A 33 -7.28 4.23 8.13
N THR A 34 -5.99 4.14 8.45
CA THR A 34 -4.87 4.83 7.79
C THR A 34 -3.94 3.88 7.02
N ALA A 35 -4.32 2.63 6.82
CA ALA A 35 -3.58 1.68 6.01
C ALA A 35 -4.49 0.97 4.99
N LEU A 36 -3.90 0.54 3.88
CA LEU A 36 -4.55 -0.32 2.89
C LEU A 36 -3.60 -1.45 2.47
N GLY A 37 -4.17 -2.57 2.05
CA GLY A 37 -3.42 -3.66 1.43
C GLY A 37 -3.66 -3.77 -0.07
N LEU A 38 -2.64 -4.18 -0.81
CA LEU A 38 -2.72 -4.67 -2.18
C LEU A 38 -2.23 -6.12 -2.19
N GLN A 39 -2.97 -7.04 -2.80
CA GLN A 39 -2.56 -8.43 -2.93
C GLN A 39 -2.44 -8.83 -4.40
N LYS A 40 -1.34 -9.51 -4.75
CA LYS A 40 -1.15 -10.19 -6.04
C LYS A 40 -0.47 -11.53 -5.81
N GLY A 41 -1.21 -12.62 -6.04
CA GLY A 41 -0.71 -13.97 -5.76
C GLY A 41 -0.34 -14.14 -4.28
N ASN A 42 0.90 -14.58 -4.01
CA ASN A 42 1.44 -14.76 -2.65
C ASN A 42 2.09 -13.49 -2.08
N VAL A 43 1.93 -12.32 -2.69
CA VAL A 43 2.51 -11.07 -2.20
C VAL A 43 1.40 -10.16 -1.66
N VAL A 44 1.61 -9.62 -0.46
CA VAL A 44 0.79 -8.56 0.13
C VAL A 44 1.65 -7.33 0.34
N ILE A 45 1.10 -6.17 -0.03
CA ILE A 45 1.72 -4.87 0.09
C ILE A 45 0.84 -4.00 0.98
N TYR A 46 1.31 -3.67 2.17
CA TYR A 46 0.67 -2.72 3.06
C TYR A 46 1.26 -1.34 2.86
N ILE A 47 0.37 -0.35 2.70
CA ILE A 47 0.73 1.05 2.56
C ILE A 47 0.00 1.83 3.64
N SER A 48 0.76 2.54 4.48
CA SER A 48 0.22 3.40 5.53
C SER A 48 0.34 4.88 5.15
N THR A 49 -0.71 5.64 5.49
CA THR A 49 -0.77 7.10 5.42
C THR A 49 -0.82 7.74 6.81
N PHE A 50 -0.48 7.02 7.88
CA PHE A 50 -0.67 7.47 9.28
C PHE A 50 -0.13 8.89 9.54
N ASN A 51 1.04 9.23 9.01
CA ASN A 51 1.65 10.55 9.17
C ASN A 51 1.67 11.39 7.87
N HIS A 52 0.96 10.95 6.83
CA HIS A 52 0.99 11.56 5.50
C HIS A 52 0.58 13.04 5.54
N THR A 53 -0.40 13.42 6.37
CA THR A 53 -0.84 14.83 6.47
C THR A 53 0.27 15.78 6.91
N ASN A 54 1.24 15.30 7.69
CA ASN A 54 2.35 16.14 8.19
C ASN A 54 3.62 16.02 7.33
N THR A 55 3.85 14.86 6.71
CA THR A 55 5.12 14.55 6.02
C THR A 55 5.00 14.44 4.51
N ASN A 56 3.77 14.26 4.00
CA ASN A 56 3.48 13.88 2.62
C ASN A 56 4.16 12.57 2.18
N ASN A 57 4.39 11.67 3.14
CA ASN A 57 5.05 10.38 2.90
C ASN A 57 4.12 9.20 3.19
N TYR A 58 4.52 8.04 2.67
CA TYR A 58 3.93 6.73 2.87
C TYR A 58 4.93 5.81 3.56
N ASP A 59 4.42 4.90 4.39
CA ASP A 59 5.20 3.79 4.92
C ASP A 59 4.72 2.50 4.23
N LEU A 60 5.66 1.57 3.99
CA LEU A 60 5.47 0.43 3.11
C LEU A 60 5.99 -0.84 3.78
N ILE A 61 5.19 -1.91 3.76
CA ILE A 61 5.63 -3.26 4.09
C ILE A 61 5.17 -4.19 2.96
N ILE A 62 6.08 -5.01 2.46
CA ILE A 62 5.81 -6.05 1.46
C ILE A 62 6.17 -7.39 2.08
N GLU A 63 5.24 -8.34 2.07
CA GLU A 63 5.42 -9.65 2.66
C GLU A 63 4.84 -10.78 1.80
N GLU A 64 5.30 -12.00 2.08
CA GLU A 64 4.68 -13.22 1.60
C GLU A 64 3.40 -13.52 2.40
N LEU A 65 2.26 -13.67 1.72
CA LEU A 65 0.95 -13.91 2.35
C LEU A 65 0.95 -15.16 3.24
N GLU A 66 1.52 -16.26 2.75
CA GLU A 66 1.47 -17.56 3.42
C GLU A 66 2.37 -17.65 4.67
N THR A 67 3.48 -16.92 4.68
CA THR A 67 4.54 -17.08 5.69
C THR A 67 4.69 -15.86 6.60
N GLY A 68 4.23 -14.68 6.16
CA GLY A 68 4.51 -13.40 6.80
C GLY A 68 5.98 -12.97 6.68
N ASN A 69 6.77 -13.61 5.79
CA ASN A 69 8.15 -13.20 5.57
C ASN A 69 8.17 -11.81 4.91
N VAL A 70 8.80 -10.85 5.58
CA VAL A 70 8.98 -9.50 5.05
C VAL A 70 10.00 -9.52 3.92
N LEU A 71 9.55 -9.16 2.72
CA LEU A 71 10.36 -9.02 1.51
C LEU A 71 10.98 -7.62 1.42
N LYS A 72 10.25 -6.60 1.89
CA LYS A 72 10.69 -5.21 1.91
C LYS A 72 9.94 -4.42 2.99
N SER A 73 10.62 -3.49 3.64
CA SER A 73 10.02 -2.54 4.58
C SER A 73 10.72 -1.21 4.39
N GLU A 74 9.95 -0.15 4.15
CA GLU A 74 10.47 1.19 3.93
C GLU A 74 9.59 2.21 4.66
N ASP A 75 10.19 3.29 5.14
CA ASP A 75 9.48 4.41 5.75
C ASP A 75 9.71 5.70 4.98
N LYS A 76 8.81 6.66 5.18
CA LYS A 76 8.97 8.04 4.67
C LYS A 76 9.14 8.13 3.14
N ARG A 77 8.49 7.27 2.38
CA ARG A 77 8.56 7.27 0.91
C ARG A 77 7.66 8.35 0.32
N SER A 78 8.18 9.11 -0.62
CA SER A 78 7.32 9.92 -1.50
C SER A 78 6.44 9.02 -2.37
N TYR A 79 5.43 9.60 -3.04
CA TYR A 79 4.58 8.81 -3.93
C TYR A 79 5.38 8.14 -5.06
N HIS A 80 6.31 8.87 -5.69
CA HIS A 80 7.12 8.31 -6.79
C HIS A 80 7.98 7.12 -6.32
N GLU A 81 8.62 7.29 -5.16
CA GLU A 81 9.41 6.25 -4.52
C GLU A 81 8.58 5.03 -4.13
N LEU A 82 7.38 5.23 -3.59
CA LEU A 82 6.42 4.17 -3.30
C LEU A 82 6.09 3.37 -4.58
N ILE A 83 5.83 4.05 -5.69
CA ILE A 83 5.56 3.40 -6.98
C ILE A 83 6.75 2.57 -7.45
N ASP A 84 7.96 3.15 -7.41
CA ASP A 84 9.19 2.42 -7.78
C ASP A 84 9.40 1.18 -6.90
N ASP A 85 9.03 1.25 -5.63
CA ASP A 85 9.17 0.15 -4.67
C ASP A 85 8.16 -0.98 -4.90
N ILE A 86 6.91 -0.68 -5.28
CA ILE A 86 5.84 -1.67 -5.45
C ILE A 86 5.73 -2.21 -6.89
N GLN A 87 6.21 -1.44 -7.88
CA GLN A 87 6.10 -1.80 -9.29
C GLN A 87 6.67 -3.19 -9.63
N PRO A 88 7.82 -3.66 -9.07
CA PRO A 88 8.35 -5.00 -9.33
C PRO A 88 7.41 -6.13 -8.91
N PHE A 89 6.47 -5.86 -7.99
CA PHE A 89 5.52 -6.83 -7.46
C PHE A 89 4.16 -6.75 -8.14
N LEU A 90 3.83 -5.63 -8.80
CA LEU A 90 2.50 -5.34 -9.33
C LEU A 90 2.40 -5.25 -10.86
N ARG A 91 3.52 -5.07 -11.57
CA ARG A 91 3.56 -5.21 -13.03
C ARG A 91 3.47 -6.66 -13.49
#